data_AF-A0A151NYQ9-F1
#
_entry.id   AF-A0A151NYQ9-F1
#
_cell.length_a   1.000
_cell.length_b   1.000
_cell.length_c   1.000
_cell.angle_alpha   90.00
_cell.angle_beta   90.00
_cell.angle_gamma   90.00
#
_symmetry.space_group_name_H-M   'P 1'
#
loop_
_entity.id
_entity.type
_entity.pdbx_description
1 polymer ?
#
loop_
_entity_poly.entity_id
_entity_poly.type
_entity_poly.pdbx_seq_one_letter_code
_entity_poly.pdbx_strand_id
1 'polypeptide(L)'
;MAAAGGGERGEDAGAGPATDEATPGRGQLFDTVVETFLEKLVTAGSYQRFANCYHRFYKLQPEMTRGIYDQFIFQLQTSIREEIREIKEEGNLEALFNSLDKIVEEAKNREEPAWRPSGIPEEDVRSAMVPYYLKHAAQLQKLLKAKKEENRKLVESVLAGRERIAELQQRIQSRKQAWQAISKEQRELIAAFKEPE
;
A
#
# COMPACT_ATOMS: atom_id res chain seq x y z
N MET A 1 31.78 -6.11 53.22
CA MET A 1 31.04 -4.86 52.95
C MET A 1 29.91 -5.25 52.02
N ALA A 2 28.79 -5.73 52.56
CA ALA A 2 27.63 -4.99 53.03
C ALA A 2 26.46 -5.26 52.06
N ALA A 3 25.33 -5.67 52.63
CA ALA A 3 24.15 -6.23 51.98
C ALA A 3 23.20 -5.17 51.40
N ALA A 4 22.37 -5.59 50.44
CA ALA A 4 20.95 -5.23 50.23
C ALA A 4 20.52 -5.88 48.89
N GLY A 5 19.43 -6.65 48.76
CA GLY A 5 18.13 -6.52 49.40
C GLY A 5 17.19 -5.80 48.42
N GLY A 6 16.14 -6.48 47.95
CA GLY A 6 15.04 -5.83 47.22
C GLY A 6 14.45 -6.66 46.09
N GLY A 7 13.55 -7.58 46.43
CA GLY A 7 12.50 -7.99 45.50
C GLY A 7 11.29 -7.09 45.70
N GLU A 8 10.68 -6.62 44.62
CA GLU A 8 9.34 -6.05 44.63
C GLU A 8 8.62 -6.29 43.30
N ARG A 9 7.38 -6.80 43.45
CA ARG A 9 6.12 -6.39 42.80
C ARG A 9 6.09 -6.37 41.26
N GLY A 10 5.29 -7.19 40.58
CA GLY A 10 3.90 -7.49 40.90
C GLY A 10 3.04 -6.24 40.66
N GLU A 11 3.03 -5.73 39.42
CA GLU A 11 2.06 -4.72 38.98
C GLU A 11 1.03 -5.40 38.08
N ASP A 12 0.01 -5.90 38.77
CA ASP A 12 -1.33 -6.15 38.26
C ASP A 12 -1.95 -4.78 37.91
N ALA A 13 -1.68 -4.30 36.69
CA ALA A 13 -2.32 -3.12 36.16
C ALA A 13 -3.68 -3.53 35.60
N GLY A 14 -4.68 -3.48 36.48
CA GLY A 14 -6.08 -3.70 36.17
C GLY A 14 -6.49 -2.92 34.93
N ALA A 15 -6.76 -3.67 33.85
CA ALA A 15 -7.59 -3.22 32.76
C ALA A 15 -9.01 -3.08 33.32
N GLY A 16 -9.34 -1.90 33.84
CA GLY A 16 -10.72 -1.53 34.11
C GLY A 16 -11.54 -1.72 32.84
N PRO A 17 -12.79 -2.22 32.94
CA PRO A 17 -13.64 -2.35 31.77
C PRO A 17 -13.94 -0.95 31.26
N ALA A 18 -13.29 -0.57 30.16
CA ALA A 18 -13.76 0.51 29.32
C ALA A 18 -15.17 0.11 28.88
N THR A 19 -16.15 0.69 29.55
CA THR A 19 -17.53 0.72 29.10
C THR A 19 -17.59 1.74 27.98
N ASP A 20 -16.95 1.39 26.86
CA ASP A 20 -17.30 2.00 25.59
C ASP A 20 -18.73 1.55 25.33
N GLU A 21 -19.68 2.48 25.38
CA GLU A 21 -21.00 2.28 24.82
C GLU A 21 -20.79 1.89 23.35
N ALA A 22 -20.79 0.58 23.10
CA ALA A 22 -20.52 0.02 21.80
C ALA A 22 -21.56 0.58 20.84
N THR A 23 -21.13 1.53 20.02
CA THR A 23 -21.98 2.09 18.96
C THR A 23 -22.47 0.90 18.15
N PRO A 24 -23.79 0.73 17.96
CA PRO A 24 -24.32 -0.44 17.28
C PRO A 24 -23.68 -0.55 15.90
N GLY A 25 -23.14 -1.73 15.60
CA GLY A 25 -22.48 -1.98 14.33
C GLY A 25 -23.44 -1.74 13.16
N ARG A 26 -22.91 -1.39 11.99
CA ARG A 26 -23.76 -1.05 10.83
C ARG A 26 -24.70 -2.18 10.42
N GLY A 27 -24.30 -3.44 10.63
CA GLY A 27 -25.17 -4.59 10.43
C GLY A 27 -26.39 -4.60 11.34
N GLN A 28 -26.22 -4.27 12.63
CA GLN A 28 -27.32 -4.18 13.59
C GLN A 28 -28.26 -3.01 13.27
N LEU A 29 -27.70 -1.88 12.82
CA LEU A 29 -28.49 -0.75 12.34
C LEU A 29 -29.33 -1.12 11.11
N PHE A 30 -28.75 -1.87 10.17
CA PHE A 30 -29.48 -2.38 9.01
C PHE A 30 -30.64 -3.29 9.44
N ASP A 31 -30.40 -4.26 10.31
CA ASP A 31 -31.43 -5.17 10.80
C ASP A 31 -32.55 -4.38 11.54
N THR A 32 -32.19 -3.36 12.32
CA THR A 32 -33.14 -2.47 13.01
C THR A 32 -34.02 -1.68 12.03
N VAL A 33 -33.43 -1.17 10.95
CA VAL A 33 -34.18 -0.44 9.90
C VAL A 33 -35.16 -1.36 9.19
N VAL A 34 -34.76 -2.60 8.91
CA VAL A 34 -35.64 -3.60 8.27
C VAL A 34 -36.83 -3.96 9.17
N GLU A 35 -36.60 -4.21 10.46
CA GLU A 35 -37.69 -4.49 11.40
C GLU A 35 -38.63 -3.28 11.54
N THR A 36 -38.08 -2.07 11.65
CA THR A 36 -38.88 -0.83 11.68
C THR A 36 -39.72 -0.66 10.40
N PHE A 37 -39.19 -1.05 9.24
CA PHE A 37 -39.93 -1.03 7.98
C PHE A 37 -41.08 -2.03 7.99
N LEU A 38 -40.85 -3.27 8.43
CA LEU A 38 -41.89 -4.31 8.53
C LEU A 38 -43.01 -3.90 9.49
N GLU A 39 -42.69 -3.31 10.63
CA GLU A 39 -43.67 -2.79 11.59
C GLU A 39 -44.55 -1.70 10.96
N LYS A 40 -43.94 -0.74 10.25
CA LYS A 40 -44.67 0.32 9.55
C LYS A 40 -45.56 -0.23 8.44
N LEU A 41 -45.09 -1.25 7.72
CA LEU A 41 -45.87 -1.92 6.68
C LEU A 41 -47.12 -2.56 7.27
N VAL A 42 -46.98 -3.34 8.35
CA VAL A 42 -48.13 -3.96 9.03
C VAL A 42 -49.08 -2.92 9.61
N THR A 43 -48.55 -1.83 10.16
CA THR A 43 -49.37 -0.73 10.68
C THR A 43 -50.19 -0.06 9.57
N ALA A 44 -49.59 0.17 8.40
CA ALA A 44 -50.28 0.72 7.24
C ALA A 44 -51.34 -0.24 6.67
N GLY A 45 -51.02 -1.52 6.65
CA GLY A 45 -51.89 -2.61 6.22
C GLY A 45 -52.81 -3.15 7.31
N SER A 46 -53.25 -2.33 8.28
CA SER A 46 -53.98 -2.84 9.45
C SER A 46 -55.22 -3.68 9.12
N TYR A 47 -55.53 -4.64 9.99
CA TYR A 47 -56.69 -5.53 9.82
C TYR A 47 -58.00 -4.77 9.57
N GLN A 48 -58.20 -3.61 10.21
CA GLN A 48 -59.38 -2.78 10.00
C GLN A 48 -59.48 -2.28 8.55
N ARG A 49 -58.37 -1.84 7.96
CA ARG A 49 -58.33 -1.41 6.56
C ARG A 49 -58.61 -2.58 5.62
N PHE A 50 -58.03 -3.75 5.91
CA PHE A 50 -58.28 -4.96 5.15
C PHE A 50 -59.75 -5.40 5.21
N ALA A 51 -60.34 -5.47 6.40
CA ALA A 51 -61.74 -5.86 6.61
C ALA A 51 -62.72 -4.86 5.97
N ASN A 52 -62.41 -3.55 6.01
CA ASN A 52 -63.21 -2.52 5.35
C ASN A 52 -63.25 -2.70 3.82
N CYS A 53 -62.12 -3.08 3.20
CA CYS A 53 -62.07 -3.37 1.76
C CYS A 53 -62.87 -4.63 1.39
N TYR A 54 -62.95 -5.61 2.29
CA TYR A 54 -63.66 -6.89 2.09
C TYR A 54 -64.95 -7.01 2.92
N HIS A 55 -65.69 -5.91 3.07
CA HIS A 55 -66.83 -5.81 4.00
C HIS A 55 -67.90 -6.88 3.83
N ARG A 56 -68.24 -7.26 2.59
CA ARG A 56 -69.25 -8.29 2.31
C ARG A 56 -68.83 -9.67 2.82
N PHE A 57 -67.55 -10.01 2.66
CA PHE A 57 -67.00 -11.30 3.09
C PHE A 57 -66.83 -11.34 4.62
N TYR A 58 -66.34 -10.25 5.20
CA TYR A 58 -66.22 -10.07 6.64
C TYR A 58 -67.54 -10.27 7.38
N LYS A 59 -68.65 -9.72 6.85
CA LYS A 59 -70.00 -9.89 7.43
C LYS A 59 -70.50 -11.33 7.44
N LEU A 60 -70.12 -12.13 6.46
CA LEU A 60 -70.53 -13.53 6.33
C LEU A 60 -69.68 -14.44 7.22
N GLN A 61 -68.37 -14.23 7.23
CA GLN A 61 -67.43 -15.10 7.94
C GLN A 61 -66.22 -14.30 8.50
N PRO A 62 -66.38 -13.68 9.68
CA PRO A 62 -65.34 -12.83 10.27
C PRO A 62 -64.10 -13.62 10.71
N GLU A 63 -64.27 -14.86 11.19
CA GLU A 63 -63.15 -15.70 11.63
C GLU A 63 -62.23 -16.11 10.47
N MET A 64 -62.80 -16.50 9.33
CA MET A 64 -62.00 -16.82 8.13
C MET A 64 -61.31 -15.58 7.56
N THR A 65 -61.98 -14.42 7.58
CA THR A 65 -61.37 -13.17 7.13
C THR A 65 -60.15 -12.80 7.97
N ARG A 66 -60.22 -13.02 9.29
CA ARG A 66 -59.09 -12.83 10.20
C ARG A 66 -57.97 -13.83 9.95
N GLY A 67 -58.30 -15.11 9.80
CA GLY A 67 -57.31 -16.15 9.49
C GLY A 67 -56.55 -15.91 8.18
N ILE A 68 -57.25 -15.44 7.12
CA ILE A 68 -56.62 -15.07 5.84
C ILE A 68 -55.68 -13.88 6.02
N TYR A 69 -56.10 -12.85 6.76
CA TYR A 69 -55.26 -11.68 7.01
C TYR A 69 -54.00 -12.04 7.81
N ASP A 70 -54.15 -12.79 8.89
CA ASP A 70 -53.04 -13.20 9.75
C ASP A 70 -52.04 -14.03 8.93
N GLN A 71 -52.53 -14.96 8.10
CA GLN A 71 -51.70 -15.75 7.19
C GLN A 71 -50.99 -14.89 6.15
N PHE A 72 -51.69 -13.92 5.55
CA PHE A 72 -51.13 -13.01 4.56
C PHE A 72 -49.99 -12.16 5.14
N ILE A 73 -50.21 -11.53 6.30
CA ILE A 73 -49.19 -10.72 6.96
C ILE A 73 -48.00 -11.58 7.39
N PHE A 74 -48.25 -12.76 7.96
CA PHE A 74 -47.19 -13.67 8.36
C PHE A 74 -46.33 -14.11 7.18
N GLN A 75 -46.94 -14.52 6.06
CA GLN A 75 -46.23 -14.91 4.86
C GLN A 75 -45.46 -13.74 4.25
N LEU A 76 -46.06 -12.54 4.19
CA LEU A 76 -45.41 -11.35 3.66
C LEU A 76 -44.17 -10.96 4.48
N GLN A 77 -44.30 -10.90 5.81
CA GLN A 77 -43.17 -10.57 6.68
C GLN A 77 -42.07 -11.64 6.60
N THR A 78 -42.44 -12.92 6.58
CA THR A 78 -41.49 -14.03 6.50
C THR A 78 -40.75 -14.00 5.17
N SER A 79 -41.47 -13.87 4.06
CA SER A 79 -40.89 -13.80 2.71
C SER A 79 -39.95 -12.60 2.55
N ILE A 80 -40.31 -11.41 3.05
CA ILE A 80 -39.42 -10.24 3.00
C ILE A 80 -38.16 -10.48 3.85
N ARG A 81 -38.29 -11.06 5.05
CA ARG A 81 -37.14 -11.36 5.90
C ARG A 81 -36.21 -12.40 5.29
N GLU A 82 -36.77 -13.41 4.64
CA GLU A 82 -36.02 -14.43 3.92
C GLU A 82 -35.28 -13.81 2.73
N GLU A 83 -35.96 -13.04 1.90
CA GLU A 83 -35.34 -12.35 0.75
C GLU A 83 -34.19 -11.43 1.18
N ILE A 84 -34.40 -10.63 2.24
CA ILE A 84 -33.35 -9.75 2.77
C ILE A 84 -32.18 -10.55 3.33
N ARG A 85 -32.45 -11.69 3.98
CA ARG A 85 -31.39 -12.59 4.47
C ARG A 85 -30.59 -13.16 3.31
N GLU A 86 -31.26 -13.63 2.26
CA GLU A 86 -30.61 -14.14 1.05
C GLU A 86 -29.73 -13.06 0.41
N ILE A 87 -30.24 -11.84 0.22
CA ILE A 87 -29.44 -10.71 -0.29
C ILE A 87 -28.24 -10.40 0.62
N LYS A 88 -28.42 -10.50 1.94
CA LYS A 88 -27.36 -10.25 2.93
C LYS A 88 -26.25 -11.30 2.84
N GLU A 89 -26.62 -12.56 2.64
CA GLU A 89 -25.71 -13.69 2.47
C GLU A 89 -25.01 -13.64 1.10
N GLU A 90 -25.74 -13.44 0.01
CA GLU A 90 -25.20 -13.32 -1.36
C GLU A 90 -24.21 -12.15 -1.47
N GLY A 91 -24.57 -11.00 -0.90
CA GLY A 91 -23.74 -9.81 -0.88
C GLY A 91 -22.61 -9.84 0.14
N ASN A 92 -22.52 -10.87 0.98
CA ASN A 92 -21.60 -10.96 2.12
C ASN A 92 -21.59 -9.66 2.96
N LEU A 93 -22.79 -9.11 3.20
CA LEU A 93 -22.94 -7.77 3.75
C LEU A 93 -22.42 -7.67 5.19
N GLU A 94 -22.48 -8.77 5.96
CA GLU A 94 -21.96 -8.79 7.33
C GLU A 94 -20.45 -8.54 7.36
N ALA A 95 -19.69 -9.20 6.48
CA ALA A 95 -18.25 -8.99 6.40
C ALA A 95 -17.92 -7.57 5.91
N LEU A 96 -18.70 -7.05 4.95
CA LEU A 96 -18.55 -5.70 4.44
C LEU A 96 -18.84 -4.64 5.51
N PHE A 97 -19.94 -4.77 6.26
CA PHE A 97 -20.26 -3.86 7.36
C PHE A 97 -19.18 -3.87 8.43
N ASN A 98 -18.71 -5.06 8.84
CA ASN A 98 -17.61 -5.17 9.80
C ASN A 98 -16.31 -4.54 9.29
N SER A 99 -15.99 -4.73 8.00
CA SER A 99 -14.82 -4.12 7.38
C SER A 99 -14.93 -2.59 7.32
N LEU A 100 -16.12 -2.07 7.04
CA LEU A 100 -16.38 -0.64 7.00
C LEU A 100 -16.32 -0.02 8.39
N ASP A 101 -16.90 -0.69 9.39
CA ASP A 101 -16.81 -0.29 10.79
C ASP A 101 -15.34 -0.18 11.19
N LYS A 102 -14.52 -1.19 10.87
CA LYS A 102 -13.07 -1.16 11.11
C LYS A 102 -12.35 0.00 10.41
N ILE A 103 -12.65 0.26 9.13
CA ILE A 103 -12.03 1.37 8.37
C ILE A 103 -12.39 2.72 9.01
N VAL A 104 -13.63 2.89 9.45
CA VAL A 104 -14.09 4.11 10.12
C VAL A 104 -13.40 4.28 11.46
N GLU A 105 -13.28 3.21 12.25
CA GLU A 105 -12.51 3.20 13.50
C GLU A 105 -11.04 3.61 13.27
N GLU A 106 -10.37 3.01 12.28
CA GLU A 106 -8.98 3.33 11.92
C GLU A 106 -8.80 4.80 11.46
N ALA A 107 -9.87 5.40 10.89
CA ALA A 107 -9.86 6.76 10.37
C ALA A 107 -10.36 7.83 11.36
N LYS A 108 -10.85 7.46 12.56
CA LYS A 108 -11.47 8.39 13.54
C LYS A 108 -10.63 9.62 13.85
N ASN A 109 -9.32 9.49 13.85
CA ASN A 109 -8.39 10.58 14.21
C ASN A 109 -8.06 11.53 13.04
N ARG A 110 -8.62 11.30 11.84
CA ARG A 110 -8.37 12.13 10.66
C ARG A 110 -9.56 13.06 10.43
N GLU A 111 -9.43 14.30 10.85
CA GLU A 111 -10.47 15.33 10.68
C GLU A 111 -10.46 15.97 9.27
N GLU A 112 -9.36 15.84 8.54
CA GLU A 112 -9.24 16.39 7.19
C GLU A 112 -10.10 15.62 6.17
N PRO A 113 -10.71 16.32 5.19
CA PRO A 113 -11.45 15.68 4.12
C PRO A 113 -10.57 14.67 3.38
N ALA A 114 -10.94 13.39 3.44
CA ALA A 114 -10.24 12.36 2.71
C ALA A 114 -10.34 12.60 1.19
N TRP A 115 -9.26 12.29 0.48
CA TRP A 115 -9.21 12.37 -0.98
C TRP A 115 -10.37 11.60 -1.63
N ARG A 116 -10.87 12.13 -2.76
CA ARG A 116 -11.90 11.52 -3.59
C ARG A 116 -11.41 11.51 -5.04
N PRO A 117 -11.75 10.48 -5.84
CA PRO A 117 -11.41 10.45 -7.26
C PRO A 117 -11.83 11.74 -7.95
N SER A 118 -10.89 12.37 -8.65
CA SER A 118 -11.13 13.64 -9.34
C SER A 118 -12.00 13.46 -10.58
N GLY A 119 -12.10 12.22 -11.08
CA GLY A 119 -12.69 11.89 -12.37
C GLY A 119 -11.68 11.95 -13.52
N ILE A 120 -10.42 12.28 -13.24
CA ILE A 120 -9.31 12.29 -14.20
C ILE A 120 -8.37 11.12 -13.87
N PRO A 121 -8.41 10.02 -14.64
CA PRO A 121 -7.63 8.81 -14.34
C PRO A 121 -6.13 9.07 -14.23
N GLU A 122 -5.57 9.97 -15.04
CA GLU A 122 -4.15 10.28 -15.05
C GLU A 122 -3.66 10.93 -13.74
N GLU A 123 -4.51 11.70 -13.09
CA GLU A 123 -4.21 12.34 -11.80
C GLU A 123 -4.40 11.35 -10.65
N ASP A 124 -5.48 10.58 -10.69
CA ASP A 124 -5.84 9.59 -9.67
C ASP A 124 -4.79 8.46 -9.59
N VAL A 125 -4.29 7.99 -10.73
CA VAL A 125 -3.26 6.94 -10.80
C VAL A 125 -1.88 7.48 -10.40
N ARG A 126 -1.61 8.77 -10.61
CA ARG A 126 -0.28 9.35 -10.31
C ARG A 126 0.09 9.14 -8.85
N SER A 127 -0.83 9.42 -7.93
CA SER A 127 -0.59 9.24 -6.48
C SER A 127 -0.21 7.80 -6.13
N ALA A 128 -0.90 6.82 -6.72
CA ALA A 128 -0.62 5.40 -6.51
C ALA A 128 0.73 4.95 -7.10
N MET A 129 1.16 5.54 -8.22
CA MET A 129 2.39 5.14 -8.93
C MET A 129 3.66 5.79 -8.36
N VAL A 130 3.56 6.97 -7.73
CA VAL A 130 4.70 7.73 -7.19
C VAL A 130 5.65 6.89 -6.30
N PRO A 131 5.19 6.07 -5.34
CA PRO A 131 6.08 5.26 -4.50
C PRO A 131 6.96 4.29 -5.30
N TYR A 132 6.42 3.71 -6.37
CA TYR A 132 7.16 2.79 -7.24
C TYR A 132 8.23 3.53 -8.04
N TYR A 133 7.88 4.69 -8.60
CA TYR A 133 8.83 5.53 -9.33
C TYR A 133 9.95 6.04 -8.44
N LEU A 134 9.65 6.44 -7.20
CA LEU A 134 10.65 6.85 -6.23
C LEU A 134 11.61 5.70 -5.88
N LYS A 135 11.08 4.49 -5.67
CA LYS A 135 11.89 3.30 -5.42
C LYS A 135 12.84 3.00 -6.60
N HIS A 136 12.32 3.07 -7.82
CA HIS A 136 13.11 2.83 -9.02
C HIS A 136 14.17 3.91 -9.24
N ALA A 137 13.82 5.18 -9.06
CA ALA A 137 14.76 6.30 -9.15
C ALA A 137 15.91 6.15 -8.14
N ALA A 138 15.60 5.77 -6.89
CA ALA A 138 16.62 5.53 -5.87
C ALA A 138 17.57 4.37 -6.24
N GLN A 139 17.05 3.30 -6.84
CA GLN A 139 17.86 2.18 -7.32
C GLN A 139 18.80 2.61 -8.46
N LEU A 140 18.28 3.31 -9.47
CA LEU A 140 19.07 3.81 -10.59
C LEU A 140 20.15 4.79 -10.12
N GLN A 141 19.84 5.67 -9.17
CA GLN A 141 20.83 6.58 -8.59
C GLN A 141 21.98 5.83 -7.89
N LYS A 142 21.68 4.74 -7.16
CA LYS A 142 22.72 3.89 -6.55
C LYS A 142 23.61 3.25 -7.61
N LEU A 143 23.02 2.68 -8.65
CA LEU A 143 23.78 2.07 -9.75
C LEU A 143 24.65 3.09 -10.50
N LEU A 144 24.10 4.28 -10.77
CA LEU A 144 24.83 5.36 -11.40
C LEU A 144 26.04 5.79 -10.56
N LYS A 145 25.88 5.93 -9.25
CA LYS A 145 26.97 6.27 -8.33
C LYS A 145 28.07 5.21 -8.34
N ALA A 146 27.71 3.93 -8.27
CA ALA A 146 28.66 2.82 -8.33
C ALA A 146 29.46 2.85 -9.65
N LYS A 147 28.77 3.01 -10.78
CA LYS A 147 29.43 3.07 -12.10
C LYS A 147 30.32 4.29 -12.28
N LYS A 148 29.92 5.45 -11.75
CA LYS A 148 30.76 6.66 -11.74
C LYS A 148 32.04 6.46 -10.95
N GLU A 149 31.96 5.79 -9.81
CA GLU A 149 33.12 5.51 -8.96
C GLU A 149 34.08 4.49 -9.61
N GLU A 150 33.55 3.43 -10.23
CA GLU A 150 34.34 2.50 -11.04
C GLU A 150 35.06 3.24 -12.19
N ASN A 151 34.35 4.10 -12.90
CA ASN A 151 34.92 4.87 -14.00
C ASN A 151 36.02 5.83 -13.51
N ARG A 152 35.83 6.48 -12.36
CA ARG A 152 36.87 7.33 -11.74
C ARG A 152 38.16 6.55 -11.49
N LYS A 153 38.07 5.37 -10.88
CA LYS A 153 39.22 4.50 -10.63
C LYS A 153 39.90 4.04 -11.93
N LEU A 154 39.11 3.73 -12.95
CA LEU A 154 39.64 3.35 -14.27
C LEU A 154 40.39 4.51 -14.91
N VAL A 155 39.83 5.73 -14.89
CA VAL A 155 40.50 6.94 -15.41
C VAL A 155 41.82 7.18 -14.69
N GLU A 156 41.87 7.07 -13.36
CA GLU A 156 43.11 7.19 -12.58
C GLU A 156 44.15 6.15 -13.01
N SER A 157 43.72 4.89 -13.22
CA SER A 157 44.62 3.83 -13.70
C SER A 157 45.16 4.09 -15.10
N VAL A 158 44.33 4.64 -15.99
CA VAL A 158 44.70 4.98 -17.37
C VAL A 158 45.65 6.16 -17.41
N LEU A 159 45.43 7.19 -16.59
CA LEU A 159 46.33 8.34 -16.48
C LEU A 159 47.70 7.91 -15.96
N ALA A 160 47.75 7.13 -14.86
CA ALA A 160 48.99 6.57 -14.35
C ALA A 160 49.69 5.66 -15.38
N GLY A 161 48.93 4.90 -16.16
CA GLY A 161 49.45 4.11 -17.28
C GLY A 161 50.07 4.97 -18.39
N ARG A 162 49.41 6.07 -18.76
CA ARG A 162 49.90 7.02 -19.78
C ARG A 162 51.18 7.73 -19.34
N GLU A 163 51.27 8.12 -18.07
CA GLU A 163 52.49 8.72 -17.49
C GLU A 163 53.67 7.75 -17.57
N ARG A 164 53.49 6.49 -17.16
CA ARG A 164 54.52 5.45 -17.27
C ARG A 164 54.98 5.23 -18.71
N ILE A 165 54.05 5.23 -19.67
CA ILE A 165 54.39 5.11 -21.09
C ILE A 165 55.24 6.30 -21.54
N ALA A 166 54.88 7.53 -21.15
CA ALA A 166 55.64 8.73 -21.49
C ALA A 166 57.06 8.70 -20.90
N GLU A 167 57.22 8.28 -19.64
CA GLU A 167 58.54 8.09 -19.01
C GLU A 167 59.39 7.05 -19.73
N LEU A 168 58.79 5.90 -20.08
CA LEU A 168 59.48 4.84 -20.82
C LEU A 168 59.90 5.34 -22.21
N GLN A 169 59.05 6.09 -22.91
CA GLN A 169 59.39 6.70 -24.19
C GLN A 169 60.57 7.66 -24.06
N GLN A 170 60.59 8.52 -23.03
CA GLN A 170 61.73 9.40 -22.77
C GLN A 170 63.01 8.61 -22.53
N ARG A 171 62.97 7.56 -21.69
CA ARG A 171 64.13 6.70 -21.41
C ARG A 171 64.66 6.02 -22.67
N ILE A 172 63.76 5.51 -23.52
CA ILE A 172 64.12 4.90 -24.81
C ILE A 172 64.80 5.94 -25.70
N GLN A 173 64.25 7.16 -25.78
CA GLN A 173 64.81 8.24 -26.59
C GLN A 173 66.20 8.68 -26.11
N SER A 174 66.39 8.86 -24.79
CA SER A 174 67.70 9.19 -24.22
C SER A 174 68.73 8.09 -24.48
N ARG A 175 68.34 6.82 -24.33
CA ARG A 175 69.21 5.68 -24.71
C ARG A 175 69.56 5.72 -26.19
N LYS A 176 68.58 5.94 -27.07
CA LYS A 176 68.81 6.04 -28.51
C LYS A 176 69.81 7.15 -28.84
N GLN A 177 69.67 8.33 -28.22
CA GLN A 177 70.60 9.45 -28.39
C GLN A 177 72.02 9.10 -27.89
N ALA A 178 72.13 8.46 -26.72
CA ALA A 178 73.43 8.01 -26.19
C ALA A 178 74.12 7.01 -27.14
N TRP A 179 73.38 6.04 -27.67
CA TRP A 179 73.90 5.09 -28.66
C TRP A 179 74.34 5.79 -29.96
N GLN A 180 73.57 6.79 -30.42
CA GLN A 180 73.95 7.58 -31.59
C GLN A 180 75.24 8.39 -31.37
N ALA A 181 75.43 8.96 -30.17
CA ALA A 181 76.65 9.67 -29.80
C ALA A 181 77.87 8.74 -29.80
N ILE A 182 77.78 7.59 -29.14
CA ILE A 182 78.85 6.57 -29.12
C ILE A 182 79.19 6.11 -30.55
N SER A 183 78.19 5.86 -31.38
CA SER A 183 78.41 5.49 -32.80
C SER A 183 79.09 6.60 -33.61
N LYS A 184 78.84 7.87 -33.28
CA LYS A 184 79.50 9.02 -33.91
C LYS A 184 80.96 9.11 -33.48
N GLU A 185 81.23 9.01 -32.18
CA GLU A 185 82.59 8.97 -31.63
C GLU A 185 83.41 7.81 -32.21
N GLN A 186 82.82 6.61 -32.31
CA GLN A 186 83.46 5.47 -32.97
C GLN A 186 83.79 5.75 -34.43
N ARG A 187 82.90 6.40 -35.18
CA ARG A 187 83.16 6.81 -36.57
C ARG A 187 84.27 7.84 -36.67
N GLU A 188 84.31 8.80 -35.76
CA GLU A 188 85.37 9.83 -35.69
C GLU A 188 86.72 9.20 -35.31
N LEU A 189 86.76 8.26 -34.37
CA LEU A 189 87.96 7.49 -34.03
C LEU A 189 88.46 6.66 -35.21
N ILE A 190 87.56 5.92 -35.90
CA ILE A 190 87.94 5.15 -37.09
C ILE A 190 88.45 6.07 -38.22
N ALA A 191 87.89 7.28 -38.36
CA ALA A 191 88.40 8.27 -39.30
C ALA A 191 89.78 8.83 -38.90
N ALA A 192 90.05 8.99 -37.61
CA ALA A 192 91.36 9.42 -37.10
C ALA A 192 92.44 8.32 -37.22
N PHE A 193 92.07 7.04 -37.14
CA PHE A 193 92.98 5.90 -37.36
C PHE A 193 93.16 5.55 -38.85
N LYS A 194 92.34 6.10 -39.74
CA LYS A 194 92.58 6.08 -41.19
C LYS A 194 93.35 7.35 -41.56
N GLU A 195 94.68 7.30 -41.50
CA GLU A 195 95.48 8.33 -42.16
C GLU A 195 95.19 8.32 -43.69
N PRO A 196 95.14 9.51 -44.32
CA PRO A 196 95.11 9.61 -45.78
C PRO A 196 96.44 9.10 -46.33
N GLU A 197 96.40 8.47 -47.52
CA GLU A 197 97.61 8.09 -48.27
C GLU A 197 98.65 9.21 -48.40
#